data_AF-A0A959UTN0-F1
#
_entry.id   AF-A0A959UTN0-F1
#
_cell.length_a   1.000
_cell.length_b   1.000
_cell.length_c   1.000
_cell.angle_alpha   90.00
_cell.angle_beta   90.00
_cell.angle_gamma   90.00
#
_symmetry.space_group_name_H-M   'P 1'
#
loop_
_entity.id
_entity.type
_entity.pdbx_description
1 polymer ?
#
loop_
_entity_poly.entity_id
_entity_poly.type
_entity_poly.pdbx_seq_one_letter_code
_entity_poly.pdbx_strand_id
1 'polypeptide(L)'
;SIELCGGTHVAHTGDIGQLRIVGESALAAGIRRLEAITGSAADAWVNERLEQLEAIKDRLKQPQDPVAAVEQLLSRTTALEKELEQAAKERVAALSKDILNDARTVNGARLLAKEVDLDAQGMKDLAFRVKDANPDLLMVLGCRHEGKALLTVLVGQQLIDERGLKATDVVKQLASEIKGGGGGQPFLATAGGKDPDGIPRALAKAETLLN
;
A
#
# COMPACT_ATOMS: atom_id res chain seq x y z
N SER A 1 -10.42 5.88 -57.69
CA SER A 1 -9.08 6.43 -57.95
C SER A 1 -8.58 5.87 -59.27
N ILE A 2 -7.75 6.60 -60.02
CA ILE A 2 -7.02 6.07 -61.17
C ILE A 2 -5.54 6.36 -60.89
N GLU A 3 -4.73 5.32 -60.76
CA GLU A 3 -3.32 5.42 -60.39
C GLU A 3 -2.49 4.47 -61.25
N LEU A 4 -1.22 4.82 -61.45
CA LEU A 4 -0.28 3.97 -62.18
C LEU A 4 0.33 2.96 -61.21
N CYS A 5 -0.36 1.82 -61.00
CA CYS A 5 0.09 0.75 -60.11
C CYS A 5 0.34 -0.55 -60.89
N GLY A 6 1.51 -1.16 -60.68
CA GLY A 6 1.90 -2.46 -61.26
C GLY A 6 1.69 -3.65 -60.32
N GLY A 7 0.90 -3.47 -59.26
CA GLY A 7 0.66 -4.49 -58.23
C GLY A 7 -0.36 -5.55 -58.65
N THR A 8 -0.57 -6.53 -57.77
CA THR A 8 -1.72 -7.44 -57.89
C THR A 8 -2.95 -6.76 -57.31
N HIS A 9 -4.05 -6.80 -58.06
CA HIS A 9 -5.30 -6.14 -57.69
C HIS A 9 -6.45 -7.13 -57.68
N VAL A 10 -7.42 -6.88 -56.80
CA VAL A 10 -8.70 -7.55 -56.81
C VAL A 10 -9.56 -7.06 -57.98
N ALA A 11 -10.55 -7.86 -58.39
CA ALA A 11 -11.45 -7.50 -59.48
C ALA A 11 -12.47 -6.44 -59.03
N HIS A 12 -12.96 -6.55 -57.80
CA HIS A 12 -13.94 -5.62 -57.22
C HIS A 12 -13.51 -5.18 -55.83
N THR A 13 -13.87 -3.95 -55.43
CA THR A 13 -13.51 -3.42 -54.11
C THR A 13 -14.10 -4.23 -52.95
N GLY A 14 -15.23 -4.91 -53.17
CA GLY A 14 -15.84 -5.81 -52.18
C GLY A 14 -14.96 -7.02 -51.82
N ASP A 15 -14.08 -7.45 -52.74
CA ASP A 15 -13.18 -8.59 -52.52
C ASP A 15 -12.09 -8.26 -51.48
N ILE A 16 -11.86 -6.96 -51.19
CA ILE A 16 -10.93 -6.49 -50.15
C ILE A 16 -11.49 -6.78 -48.75
N GLY A 17 -12.81 -6.79 -48.61
CA GLY A 17 -13.49 -6.97 -47.32
C GLY A 17 -13.40 -5.74 -46.41
N GLN A 18 -13.49 -5.97 -45.10
CA GLN A 18 -13.43 -4.88 -44.11
C GLN A 18 -12.02 -4.28 -44.07
N LEU A 19 -11.92 -2.95 -43.99
CA LEU A 19 -10.66 -2.24 -43.74
C LEU A 19 -10.69 -1.62 -42.34
N ARG A 20 -9.63 -1.84 -41.56
CA ARG A 20 -9.48 -1.30 -40.20
C ARG A 20 -8.16 -0.56 -40.08
N ILE A 21 -8.23 0.70 -39.67
CA ILE A 21 -7.06 1.47 -39.26
C ILE A 21 -6.71 1.02 -37.85
N VAL A 22 -5.50 0.50 -37.68
CA VAL A 22 -4.97 -0.02 -36.40
C VAL A 22 -3.96 0.91 -35.78
N GLY A 23 -3.41 1.84 -36.57
CA GLY A 23 -2.43 2.79 -36.10
C GLY A 23 -2.47 4.07 -36.93
N GLU A 24 -2.19 5.17 -36.26
CA GLU A 24 -1.95 6.46 -36.89
C GLU A 24 -0.77 7.12 -36.20
N SER A 25 0.17 7.65 -37.00
CA SER A 25 1.31 8.42 -36.49
C SER A 25 1.63 9.63 -37.37
N ALA A 26 2.12 10.71 -36.76
CA ALA A 26 2.62 11.87 -37.48
C ALA A 26 4.11 11.67 -37.78
N LEU A 27 4.52 11.88 -39.04
CA LEU A 27 5.92 11.76 -39.46
C LEU A 27 6.61 13.12 -39.59
N ALA A 28 5.87 14.12 -40.06
CA ALA A 28 6.35 15.50 -40.24
C ALA A 28 5.14 16.46 -40.31
N ALA A 29 5.40 17.76 -40.34
CA ALA A 29 4.35 18.76 -40.53
C ALA A 29 3.56 18.48 -41.81
N GLY A 30 2.25 18.22 -41.66
CA GLY A 30 1.35 17.90 -42.77
C GLY A 30 1.42 16.45 -43.29
N ILE A 31 2.23 15.56 -42.69
CA ILE A 31 2.38 14.16 -43.13
C ILE A 31 1.95 13.19 -42.03
N ARG A 32 0.94 12.35 -42.34
CA ARG A 32 0.41 11.30 -41.46
C ARG A 32 0.65 9.92 -42.09
N ARG A 33 1.05 8.95 -41.28
CA ARG A 33 1.09 7.53 -41.63
C ARG A 33 -0.13 6.85 -41.02
N LEU A 34 -0.88 6.14 -41.86
CA LEU A 34 -1.94 5.25 -41.45
C LEU A 34 -1.48 3.81 -41.62
N GLU A 35 -1.67 3.02 -40.58
CA GLU A 35 -1.48 1.58 -40.59
C GLU A 35 -2.86 0.94 -40.61
N ALA A 36 -3.12 0.15 -41.64
CA ALA A 36 -4.42 -0.49 -41.83
C ALA A 36 -4.25 -1.95 -42.23
N ILE A 37 -5.20 -2.76 -41.75
CA ILE A 37 -5.36 -4.17 -42.11
C ILE A 37 -6.69 -4.37 -42.81
N THR A 38 -6.81 -5.44 -43.58
CA THR A 38 -8.05 -5.72 -44.33
C THR A 38 -8.33 -7.21 -44.45
N GLY A 39 -9.50 -7.57 -44.99
CA GLY A 39 -9.97 -8.95 -45.13
C GLY A 39 -9.96 -9.73 -43.81
N SER A 40 -9.54 -10.98 -43.86
CA SER A 40 -9.53 -11.90 -42.70
C SER A 40 -8.70 -11.39 -41.52
N ALA A 41 -7.65 -10.61 -41.76
CA ALA A 41 -6.86 -10.02 -40.69
C ALA A 41 -7.67 -8.96 -39.91
N ALA A 42 -8.50 -8.17 -40.61
CA ALA A 42 -9.38 -7.20 -39.96
C ALA A 42 -10.50 -7.90 -39.16
N ASP A 43 -11.06 -8.99 -39.69
CA ASP A 43 -12.10 -9.76 -38.99
C ASP A 43 -11.55 -10.41 -37.72
N ALA A 44 -10.38 -11.05 -37.81
CA ALA A 44 -9.70 -11.63 -36.64
C ALA A 44 -9.41 -10.57 -35.57
N TRP A 45 -8.96 -9.39 -35.99
CA TRP A 45 -8.71 -8.27 -35.08
C TRP A 45 -9.99 -7.82 -34.37
N VAL A 46 -11.12 -7.68 -35.07
CA VAL A 46 -12.41 -7.30 -34.44
C VAL A 46 -12.88 -8.38 -33.47
N ASN A 47 -12.83 -9.65 -33.86
CA ASN A 47 -13.27 -10.76 -33.01
C ASN A 47 -12.47 -10.82 -31.71
N GLU A 48 -11.15 -10.63 -31.76
CA GLU A 48 -10.32 -10.57 -30.55
C GLU A 48 -10.77 -9.46 -29.59
N ARG A 49 -11.14 -8.27 -30.10
CA ARG A 49 -11.63 -7.17 -29.26
C ARG A 49 -13.03 -7.45 -28.69
N LEU A 50 -13.89 -8.13 -29.44
CA LEU A 50 -15.19 -8.56 -28.94
C LEU A 50 -15.05 -9.61 -27.83
N GLU A 51 -14.15 -10.58 -28.00
CA GLU A 51 -13.83 -11.57 -26.96
C GLU A 51 -13.30 -10.91 -25.69
N GLN A 52 -12.39 -9.93 -25.82
CA GLN A 52 -11.91 -9.14 -24.67
C GLN A 52 -13.04 -8.37 -23.98
N LEU A 53 -13.95 -7.76 -24.75
CA LEU A 53 -15.10 -7.03 -24.20
C LEU A 53 -16.06 -7.97 -23.46
N GLU A 54 -16.37 -9.14 -24.02
CA GLU A 54 -17.22 -10.14 -23.35
C GLU A 54 -16.55 -10.67 -22.07
N ALA A 55 -15.25 -10.93 -22.10
CA ALA A 55 -14.51 -11.33 -20.90
C ALA A 55 -14.55 -10.24 -19.79
N ILE A 56 -14.52 -8.96 -20.16
CA ILE A 56 -14.70 -7.84 -19.22
C ILE A 56 -16.13 -7.85 -18.67
N LYS A 57 -17.14 -7.97 -19.54
CA LYS A 57 -18.55 -8.02 -19.15
C LYS A 57 -18.84 -9.17 -18.19
N ASP A 58 -18.30 -10.35 -18.44
CA ASP A 58 -18.43 -11.52 -17.56
C ASP A 58 -17.90 -11.23 -16.14
N ARG A 59 -16.71 -10.63 -16.04
CA ARG A 59 -16.10 -10.23 -14.76
C ARG A 59 -16.93 -9.17 -14.03
N LEU A 60 -17.62 -8.30 -14.78
CA LEU A 60 -18.51 -7.27 -14.26
C LEU A 60 -19.96 -7.77 -14.08
N LYS A 61 -20.22 -9.07 -14.25
CA LYS A 61 -21.55 -9.70 -14.14
C LYS A 61 -22.58 -9.18 -15.16
N GLN A 62 -22.15 -9.08 -16.41
CA GLN A 62 -22.99 -8.76 -17.58
C GLN A 62 -23.77 -7.43 -17.42
N PRO A 63 -23.08 -6.30 -17.19
CA PRO A 63 -23.73 -5.00 -17.14
C PRO A 63 -24.25 -4.59 -18.53
N GLN A 64 -25.34 -3.81 -18.55
CA GLN A 64 -25.83 -3.21 -19.81
C GLN A 64 -24.84 -2.18 -20.37
N ASP A 65 -24.19 -1.42 -19.49
CA ASP A 65 -23.12 -0.48 -19.83
C ASP A 65 -21.83 -0.86 -19.08
N PRO A 66 -20.87 -1.51 -19.77
CA PRO A 66 -19.61 -1.91 -19.16
C PRO A 66 -18.75 -0.73 -18.72
N VAL A 67 -18.83 0.42 -19.40
CA VAL A 67 -18.02 1.60 -19.07
C VAL A 67 -18.52 2.22 -17.77
N ALA A 68 -19.82 2.46 -17.66
CA ALA A 68 -20.42 2.98 -16.42
C ALA A 68 -20.18 2.05 -15.23
N ALA A 69 -20.23 0.72 -15.44
CA ALA A 69 -19.92 -0.26 -14.39
C ALA A 69 -18.46 -0.17 -13.90
N VAL A 70 -17.50 0.05 -14.82
CA VAL A 70 -16.09 0.28 -14.45
C VAL A 70 -15.93 1.59 -13.69
N GLU A 71 -16.55 2.69 -14.13
CA GLU A 71 -16.49 3.98 -13.44
C GLU A 71 -17.06 3.90 -12.02
N GLN A 72 -18.20 3.21 -11.85
CA GLN A 72 -18.79 2.98 -10.54
C GLN A 72 -17.87 2.14 -9.64
N LEU A 73 -17.22 1.10 -10.20
CA LEU A 73 -16.26 0.29 -9.46
C LEU A 73 -15.07 1.13 -8.98
N LEU A 74 -14.50 1.97 -9.85
CA LEU A 74 -13.39 2.88 -9.50
C LEU A 74 -13.79 3.90 -8.43
N SER A 75 -15.00 4.47 -8.55
CA SER A 75 -15.56 5.39 -7.56
C SER A 75 -15.72 4.71 -6.20
N ARG A 76 -16.27 3.49 -6.18
CA ARG A 76 -16.45 2.70 -4.97
C ARG A 76 -15.11 2.33 -4.33
N THR A 77 -14.11 1.94 -5.12
CA THR A 77 -12.76 1.65 -4.61
C THR A 77 -12.17 2.87 -3.90
N THR A 78 -12.21 4.04 -4.56
CA THR A 78 -11.74 5.30 -3.96
C THR A 78 -12.50 5.67 -2.68
N ALA A 79 -13.82 5.42 -2.63
CA ALA A 79 -14.63 5.68 -1.43
C ALA A 79 -14.25 4.74 -0.27
N LEU A 80 -14.09 3.43 -0.56
CA LEU A 80 -13.69 2.43 0.44
C LEU A 80 -12.27 2.70 0.98
N GLU A 81 -11.35 3.14 0.13
CA GLU A 81 -9.99 3.54 0.57
C GLU A 81 -10.05 4.70 1.57
N LYS A 82 -10.90 5.71 1.33
CA LYS A 82 -11.11 6.82 2.26
C LYS A 82 -11.77 6.39 3.57
N GLU A 83 -12.77 5.51 3.51
CA GLU A 83 -13.41 4.96 4.71
C GLU A 83 -12.40 4.16 5.55
N LEU A 84 -11.52 3.38 4.91
CA LEU A 84 -10.47 2.63 5.58
C LEU A 84 -9.47 3.55 6.28
N GLU A 85 -9.04 4.63 5.62
CA GLU A 85 -8.14 5.63 6.21
C GLU A 85 -8.79 6.33 7.42
N GLN A 86 -10.07 6.69 7.31
CA GLN A 86 -10.82 7.32 8.39
C GLN A 86 -10.97 6.37 9.59
N ALA A 87 -11.34 5.11 9.34
CA ALA A 87 -11.46 4.09 10.39
C ALA A 87 -10.11 3.84 11.09
N ALA A 88 -8.99 3.84 10.34
CA ALA A 88 -7.66 3.73 10.92
C ALA A 88 -7.34 4.91 11.85
N LYS A 89 -7.63 6.15 11.44
CA LYS A 89 -7.43 7.35 12.27
C LYS A 89 -8.26 7.33 13.55
N GLU A 90 -9.50 6.87 13.47
CA GLU A 90 -10.40 6.71 14.62
C GLU A 90 -9.92 5.65 15.60
N ARG A 91 -9.42 4.50 15.12
CA ARG A 91 -8.80 3.46 15.98
C ARG A 91 -7.60 4.00 16.75
N VAL A 92 -6.71 4.74 16.08
CA VAL A 92 -5.56 5.39 16.75
C VAL A 92 -6.06 6.40 17.79
N ALA A 93 -7.13 7.15 17.50
CA ALA A 93 -7.68 8.14 18.43
C ALA A 93 -8.28 7.49 19.67
N ALA A 94 -9.04 6.42 19.51
CA ALA A 94 -9.60 5.66 20.61
C ALA A 94 -8.49 5.06 21.49
N LEU A 95 -7.52 4.36 20.88
CA LEU A 95 -6.41 3.75 21.61
C LEU A 95 -5.56 4.79 22.37
N SER A 96 -5.34 5.98 21.80
CA SER A 96 -4.54 7.02 22.46
C SER A 96 -5.11 7.51 23.80
N LYS A 97 -6.42 7.37 24.02
CA LYS A 97 -7.07 7.79 25.28
C LYS A 97 -6.85 6.79 26.41
N ASP A 98 -6.84 5.50 26.07
CA ASP A 98 -6.90 4.43 27.09
C ASP A 98 -5.56 3.72 27.27
N ILE A 99 -4.69 3.70 26.25
CA ILE A 99 -3.49 2.86 26.26
C ILE A 99 -2.49 3.25 27.37
N LEU A 100 -2.47 4.52 27.76
CA LEU A 100 -1.60 5.00 28.84
C LEU A 100 -2.04 4.50 30.22
N ASN A 101 -3.28 4.04 30.38
CA ASN A 101 -3.75 3.44 31.64
C ASN A 101 -3.11 2.07 31.91
N ASP A 102 -2.62 1.40 30.86
CA ASP A 102 -1.90 0.14 30.97
C ASP A 102 -0.41 0.34 31.30
N ALA A 103 0.07 1.60 31.30
CA ALA A 103 1.46 1.90 31.60
C ALA A 103 1.77 1.65 33.08
N ARG A 104 2.96 1.08 33.35
CA ARG A 104 3.43 0.76 34.70
C ARG A 104 4.69 1.54 35.01
N THR A 105 4.88 1.91 36.27
CA THR A 105 6.11 2.59 36.71
C THR A 105 7.20 1.57 37.03
N VAL A 106 8.36 1.70 36.40
CA VAL A 106 9.56 0.88 36.63
C VAL A 106 10.75 1.82 36.89
N ASN A 107 11.35 1.73 38.08
CA ASN A 107 12.50 2.55 38.48
C ASN A 107 12.33 4.06 38.21
N GLY A 108 11.14 4.61 38.44
CA GLY A 108 10.85 6.03 38.23
C GLY A 108 10.61 6.47 36.78
N ALA A 109 10.49 5.53 35.83
CA ALA A 109 10.06 5.76 34.46
C ALA A 109 8.74 5.02 34.18
N ARG A 110 7.90 5.52 33.27
CA ARG A 110 6.70 4.80 32.83
C ARG A 110 7.03 3.87 31.67
N LEU A 111 6.54 2.64 31.73
CA LEU A 111 6.69 1.62 30.70
C LEU A 111 5.33 1.21 30.15
N LEU A 112 5.20 1.21 28.83
CA LEU A 112 4.06 0.63 28.12
C LEU A 112 4.58 -0.35 27.08
N ALA A 113 4.42 -1.65 27.32
CA ALA A 113 4.77 -2.71 26.37
C ALA A 113 3.51 -3.49 25.99
N LYS A 114 3.01 -3.35 24.76
CA LYS A 114 1.73 -3.95 24.36
C LYS A 114 1.67 -4.33 22.88
N GLU A 115 1.05 -5.47 22.60
CA GLU A 115 0.64 -5.83 21.23
C GLU A 115 -0.68 -5.12 20.90
N VAL A 116 -0.73 -4.42 19.76
CA VAL A 116 -1.87 -3.62 19.33
C VAL A 116 -2.32 -4.02 17.93
N ASP A 117 -3.63 -3.90 17.69
CA ASP A 117 -4.22 -4.10 16.36
C ASP A 117 -4.16 -2.79 15.54
N LEU A 118 -2.95 -2.36 15.24
CA LEU A 118 -2.64 -1.20 14.39
C LEU A 118 -1.57 -1.60 13.38
N ASP A 119 -1.57 -0.95 12.21
CA ASP A 119 -0.49 -1.10 11.24
C ASP A 119 0.75 -0.27 11.66
N ALA A 120 1.81 -0.35 10.85
CA ALA A 120 3.06 0.37 11.12
C ALA A 120 2.84 1.88 11.28
N GLN A 121 1.98 2.45 10.44
CA GLN A 121 1.70 3.88 10.44
C GLN A 121 0.86 4.27 11.67
N GLY A 122 -0.19 3.51 11.99
CA GLY A 122 -1.03 3.74 13.17
C GLY A 122 -0.24 3.66 14.48
N MET A 123 0.71 2.72 14.62
CA MET A 123 1.59 2.67 15.79
C MET A 123 2.50 3.91 15.90
N LYS A 124 3.02 4.42 14.77
CA LYS A 124 3.82 5.66 14.75
C LYS A 124 2.96 6.87 15.11
N ASP A 125 1.77 6.98 14.53
CA ASP A 125 0.84 8.07 14.80
C ASP A 125 0.43 8.09 16.28
N LEU A 126 0.17 6.91 16.86
CA LEU A 126 -0.08 6.76 18.29
C LEU A 126 1.10 7.26 19.12
N ALA A 127 2.33 6.85 18.76
CA ALA A 127 3.54 7.28 19.44
C ALA A 127 3.73 8.81 19.38
N PHE A 128 3.52 9.43 18.21
CA PHE A 128 3.60 10.88 18.08
C PHE A 128 2.55 11.61 18.92
N ARG A 129 1.32 11.09 19.00
CA ARG A 129 0.24 11.71 19.79
C ARG A 129 0.55 11.75 21.30
N VAL A 130 1.23 10.73 21.82
CA VAL A 130 1.49 10.63 23.27
C VAL A 130 2.87 11.16 23.67
N LYS A 131 3.80 11.35 22.73
CA LYS A 131 5.20 11.73 23.00
C LYS A 131 5.34 12.95 23.91
N ASP A 132 4.75 14.08 23.53
CA ASP A 132 5.07 15.36 24.16
C ASP A 132 4.48 15.49 25.57
N ALA A 133 3.36 14.81 25.84
CA ALA A 133 2.71 14.80 27.15
C ALA A 133 3.31 13.79 28.14
N ASN A 134 4.19 12.89 27.67
CA ASN A 134 4.72 11.78 28.47
C ASN A 134 6.25 11.69 28.36
N PRO A 135 7.00 12.67 28.89
CA PRO A 135 8.45 12.76 28.73
C PRO A 135 9.21 11.62 29.44
N ASP A 136 8.60 10.98 30.43
CA ASP A 136 9.11 9.87 31.24
C ASP A 136 8.74 8.47 30.72
N LEU A 137 8.11 8.39 29.52
CA LEU A 137 7.57 7.15 28.96
C LEU A 137 8.54 6.43 28.02
N LEU A 138 8.77 5.15 28.28
CA LEU A 138 9.23 4.18 27.30
C LEU A 138 8.00 3.39 26.81
N MET A 139 7.66 3.52 25.53
CA MET A 139 6.58 2.76 24.92
C MET A 139 7.11 1.84 23.83
N VAL A 140 6.73 0.57 23.88
CA VAL A 140 7.05 -0.46 22.91
C VAL A 140 5.75 -1.09 22.45
N LEU A 141 5.40 -0.85 21.20
CA LEU A 141 4.23 -1.43 20.56
C LEU A 141 4.66 -2.52 19.59
N GLY A 142 3.92 -3.61 19.57
CA GLY A 142 4.07 -4.66 18.57
C GLY A 142 2.79 -4.89 17.80
N CYS A 143 2.90 -5.27 16.52
CA CYS A 143 1.75 -5.77 15.77
C CYS A 143 2.16 -6.86 14.79
N ARG A 144 1.18 -7.70 14.45
CA ARG A 144 1.29 -8.72 13.41
C ARG A 144 0.65 -8.17 12.15
N HIS A 145 1.41 -8.10 11.07
CA HIS A 145 0.92 -7.59 9.81
C HIS A 145 1.43 -8.44 8.65
N GLU A 146 0.51 -9.02 7.87
CA GLU A 146 0.83 -9.85 6.70
C GLU A 146 1.91 -10.94 6.97
N GLY A 147 1.80 -11.62 8.12
CA GLY A 147 2.75 -12.67 8.51
C GLY A 147 4.14 -12.15 8.95
N LYS A 148 4.29 -10.84 9.17
CA LYS A 148 5.51 -10.21 9.71
C LYS A 148 5.25 -9.62 11.08
N ALA A 149 6.32 -9.52 11.86
CA ALA A 149 6.34 -8.76 13.11
C ALA A 149 6.75 -7.32 12.83
N LEU A 150 6.05 -6.37 13.41
CA LEU A 150 6.42 -4.96 13.40
C LEU A 150 6.50 -4.45 14.83
N LEU A 151 7.50 -3.62 15.12
CA LEU A 151 7.68 -2.97 16.41
C LEU A 151 7.82 -1.46 16.22
N THR A 152 7.24 -0.70 17.13
CA THR A 152 7.46 0.75 17.26
C THR A 152 7.87 1.05 18.70
N VAL A 153 8.98 1.77 18.84
CA VAL A 153 9.55 2.18 20.12
C VAL A 153 9.55 3.69 20.19
N LEU A 154 8.94 4.23 21.25
CA LEU A 154 8.98 5.64 21.62
C LEU A 154 9.74 5.77 22.94
N VAL A 155 10.64 6.74 23.00
CA VAL A 155 11.33 7.14 24.24
C VAL A 155 11.06 8.62 24.46
N GLY A 156 10.46 8.94 25.61
CA GLY A 156 10.20 10.30 26.03
C GLY A 156 11.49 11.10 26.27
N GLN A 157 11.41 12.41 26.13
CA GLN A 157 12.58 13.29 26.14
C GLN A 157 13.37 13.23 27.46
N GLN A 158 12.70 13.11 28.61
CA GLN A 158 13.35 13.00 29.91
C GLN A 158 14.23 11.76 30.02
N LEU A 159 13.78 10.61 29.49
CA LEU A 159 14.57 9.38 29.50
C LEU A 159 15.81 9.47 28.61
N ILE A 160 15.73 10.22 27.51
CA ILE A 160 16.87 10.48 26.62
C ILE A 160 17.90 11.34 27.36
N ASP A 161 17.46 12.43 27.98
CA ASP A 161 18.36 13.43 28.57
C ASP A 161 18.97 12.95 29.90
N GLU A 162 18.18 12.29 30.76
CA GLU A 162 18.63 11.85 32.09
C GLU A 162 19.30 10.47 32.08
N ARG A 163 18.83 9.55 31.24
CA ARG A 163 19.30 8.15 31.22
C ARG A 163 20.07 7.77 29.97
N GLY A 164 20.18 8.67 28.99
CA GLY A 164 20.83 8.38 27.71
C GLY A 164 20.08 7.31 26.88
N LEU A 165 18.84 6.98 27.24
CA LEU A 165 18.09 5.91 26.60
C LEU A 165 17.62 6.36 25.21
N LYS A 166 17.96 5.62 24.15
CA LYS A 166 17.57 5.95 22.77
C LYS A 166 16.68 4.88 22.18
N ALA A 167 15.60 5.29 21.51
CA ALA A 167 14.68 4.41 20.81
C ALA A 167 15.40 3.53 19.76
N THR A 168 16.43 4.07 19.09
CA THR A 168 17.25 3.33 18.12
C THR A 168 17.98 2.14 18.74
N ASP A 169 18.43 2.28 19.99
CA ASP A 169 19.23 1.26 20.66
C ASP A 169 18.31 0.21 21.26
N VAL A 170 17.20 0.66 21.86
CA VAL A 170 16.11 -0.22 22.31
C VAL A 170 15.58 -1.06 21.16
N VAL A 171 15.20 -0.45 20.03
CA VAL A 171 14.59 -1.21 18.92
C VAL A 171 15.54 -2.23 18.32
N LYS A 172 16.86 -1.95 18.27
CA LYS A 172 17.86 -2.92 17.79
C LYS A 172 17.95 -4.13 18.72
N GLN A 173 17.86 -3.93 20.03
CA GLN A 173 17.86 -5.04 20.99
C GLN A 173 16.60 -5.89 20.88
N LEU A 174 15.44 -5.26 20.66
CA LEU A 174 14.16 -5.95 20.51
C LEU A 174 13.98 -6.63 19.14
N ALA A 175 14.52 -6.05 18.07
CA ALA A 175 14.41 -6.57 16.71
C ALA A 175 14.98 -7.98 16.55
N SER A 176 15.98 -8.34 17.37
CA SER A 176 16.55 -9.70 17.38
C SER A 176 15.52 -10.78 17.74
N GLU A 177 14.57 -10.48 18.64
CA GLU A 177 13.54 -11.42 19.10
C GLU A 177 12.55 -11.80 17.99
N ILE A 178 12.37 -10.90 17.03
CA ILE A 178 11.48 -11.05 15.86
C ILE A 178 12.25 -11.41 14.57
N LYS A 179 13.54 -11.74 14.68
CA LYS A 179 14.45 -12.02 13.54
C LYS A 179 14.42 -10.90 12.50
N GLY A 180 14.55 -9.67 12.99
CA GLY A 180 14.37 -8.45 12.23
C GLY A 180 15.51 -7.45 12.39
N GLY A 181 15.32 -6.30 11.77
CA GLY A 181 16.18 -5.12 11.91
C GLY A 181 15.34 -3.87 12.15
N GLY A 182 15.94 -2.86 12.78
CA GLY A 182 15.25 -1.62 13.10
C GLY A 182 16.14 -0.38 13.06
N GLY A 183 15.49 0.76 12.96
CA GLY A 183 16.13 2.08 12.87
C GLY A 183 15.13 3.22 13.07
N GLY A 184 15.65 4.44 13.18
CA GLY A 184 14.85 5.63 13.40
C GLY A 184 15.64 6.77 14.04
N GLN A 185 14.93 7.61 14.78
CA GLN A 185 15.44 8.75 15.51
C GLN A 185 15.61 8.41 17.01
N PRO A 186 16.38 9.19 17.78
CA PRO A 186 16.61 8.93 19.20
C PRO A 186 15.35 8.78 20.05
N PHE A 187 14.27 9.47 19.69
CA PHE A 187 12.99 9.43 20.41
C PHE A 187 11.98 8.45 19.80
N LEU A 188 12.14 8.03 18.55
CA LEU A 188 11.19 7.14 17.86
C LEU A 188 11.92 6.23 16.87
N ALA A 189 11.75 4.92 17.03
CA ALA A 189 12.36 3.95 16.12
C ALA A 189 11.40 2.79 15.84
N THR A 190 11.58 2.13 14.69
CA THR A 190 10.75 1.01 14.27
C THR A 190 11.58 -0.17 13.80
N ALA A 191 11.06 -1.38 13.96
CA ALA A 191 11.64 -2.60 13.43
C ALA A 191 10.62 -3.44 12.69
N GLY A 192 11.12 -4.21 11.73
CA GLY A 192 10.36 -5.25 11.03
C GLY A 192 11.12 -6.57 11.07
N GLY A 193 10.38 -7.67 11.25
CA GLY A 193 10.94 -9.01 11.41
C GLY A 193 10.07 -10.09 10.79
N LYS A 194 10.67 -11.24 10.52
CA LYS A 194 10.01 -12.40 9.88
C LYS A 194 9.34 -13.33 10.88
N ASP A 195 9.49 -13.10 12.19
CA ASP A 195 8.98 -13.95 13.25
C ASP A 195 7.94 -13.21 14.12
N PRO A 196 6.64 -13.22 13.72
CA PRO A 196 5.52 -12.69 14.52
C PRO A 196 5.45 -13.26 15.94
N ASP A 197 5.86 -14.51 16.14
CA ASP A 197 5.81 -15.16 17.44
C ASP A 197 6.92 -14.68 18.39
N GLY A 198 7.83 -13.86 17.87
CA GLY A 198 8.81 -13.12 18.66
C GLY A 198 8.27 -11.89 19.37
N ILE A 199 7.08 -11.38 19.02
CA ILE A 199 6.53 -10.15 19.61
C ILE A 199 6.39 -10.26 21.13
N PRO A 200 5.79 -11.33 21.71
CA PRO A 200 5.71 -11.46 23.17
C PRO A 200 7.08 -11.45 23.86
N ARG A 201 8.11 -12.04 23.24
CA ARG A 201 9.49 -12.03 23.75
C ARG A 201 10.09 -10.63 23.72
N ALA A 202 9.88 -9.90 22.62
CA ALA A 202 10.30 -8.50 22.49
C ALA A 202 9.65 -7.60 23.55
N LEU A 203 8.34 -7.76 23.79
CA LEU A 203 7.61 -6.98 24.78
C LEU A 203 8.09 -7.29 26.21
N ALA A 204 8.30 -8.56 26.56
CA ALA A 204 8.85 -8.94 27.86
C ALA A 204 10.28 -8.40 28.06
N LYS A 205 11.12 -8.44 27.01
CA LYS A 205 12.48 -7.91 27.06
C LYS A 205 12.51 -6.40 27.31
N ALA A 206 11.52 -5.65 26.81
CA ALA A 206 11.42 -4.21 27.05
C ALA A 206 11.36 -3.85 28.54
N GLU A 207 10.77 -4.71 29.38
CA GLU A 207 10.70 -4.51 30.84
C GLU A 207 12.08 -4.48 31.49
N THR A 208 13.04 -5.23 30.93
CA THR A 208 14.41 -5.30 31.45
C THR A 208 15.26 -4.08 31.10
N LEU A 209 14.84 -3.24 30.15
CA LEU A 209 15.63 -2.11 29.65
C LEU A 209 15.56 -0.87 30.55
N LEU A 210 14.67 -0.87 31.53
CA LEU A 210 14.54 0.19 32.54
C LEU A 210 15.13 -0.22 33.90
N ASN A 211 15.74 -1.41 33.98
CA ASN A 211 16.44 -1.91 35.17
C ASN A 211 17.89 -1.44 35.26
#